data_AF-A0A7V0MKX7-F1
#
_entry.id   AF-A0A7V0MKX7-F1
#
_cell.length_a   1.000
_cell.length_b   1.000
_cell.length_c   1.000
_cell.angle_alpha   90.00
_cell.angle_beta   90.00
_cell.angle_gamma   90.00
#
_symmetry.space_group_name_H-M   'P 1'
#
loop_
_entity.id
_entity.type
_entity.pdbx_description
1 polymer ?
#
loop_
_entity_poly.entity_id
_entity_poly.type
_entity_poly.pdbx_seq_one_letter_code
_entity_poly.pdbx_strand_id
1 'polypeptide(L)'
;MVRVSRLSNNSRKLAILLRLLVVLLLFSFIVSAKKRVAFCSESDQLENLPAYFAKNLSKSVKEFPENAIIQNYILSFEDTHRTDVLELYEKVGFQPVFLTNGKLNKKGKRLLERLNSLVFDGIDVDMYALVSIQEKVVRIEALNNILKELKTYISSEPKIFVERFCPAYISYVSFNSNPGASVFTSPKAAHQIKVANDTCEVFMQVIATANKTLINLNETASDLDAMLIARAFRLARDMGVEDKESVLDALARDDDLSDFLKLIEPKSVHYAPLRKALKALLEKCSDPPPETLTFSSRTLRPGAVSDEVLAIKKRLKWEGYYKGALDNRYDRGLKEAVKEFQRANALQVDGIVGQETKEALKVPVEEKIRYVKLALAEFRKEPLRDLERGIVINIPQFMLEVYFKGQIIERHKVIVGKANGKKKKLGNRLVGINQTPELESKITRIVFKPRWYVNKRILKELEAESQGDPDYYVRQGFVFLPPRKPGGLPRVYQKPGEKNALGLVKFEFPNRYQVYLHDTPTKHLFSKSKRAFSHGCIRVENALKLAKTLLKLDNNNALNSIEKYLKRKNPTYVKLKNPFPIYVRYIPASTDSKGRVV
;
A
#
# COMPACT_ATOMS: atom_id res chain seq x y z
N MET A 1 32.69 3.93 -11.24
CA MET A 1 32.84 3.35 -12.61
C MET A 1 34.21 2.70 -12.88
N VAL A 2 35.36 3.31 -12.53
CA VAL A 2 36.71 2.77 -12.87
C VAL A 2 37.15 1.54 -12.04
N ARG A 3 36.62 1.34 -10.82
CA ARG A 3 36.87 0.11 -10.02
C ARG A 3 36.03 -1.11 -10.47
N VAL A 4 34.88 -0.87 -11.11
CA VAL A 4 33.93 -1.92 -11.53
C VAL A 4 34.38 -2.59 -12.84
N SER A 5 35.06 -1.86 -13.73
CA SER A 5 35.58 -2.40 -14.99
C SER A 5 36.82 -3.30 -14.83
N ARG A 6 37.64 -3.09 -13.79
CA ARG A 6 38.77 -3.98 -13.46
C ARG A 6 38.32 -5.28 -12.79
N LEU A 7 37.23 -5.23 -12.01
CA LEU A 7 36.61 -6.43 -11.43
C LEU A 7 35.88 -7.25 -12.50
N SER A 8 35.14 -6.64 -13.44
CA SER A 8 34.38 -7.38 -14.47
C SER A 8 35.27 -8.24 -15.39
N ASN A 9 36.49 -7.79 -15.69
CA ASN A 9 37.43 -8.53 -16.52
C ASN A 9 38.11 -9.67 -15.74
N ASN A 10 38.40 -9.48 -14.46
CA ASN A 10 38.97 -10.53 -13.62
C ASN A 10 37.92 -11.58 -13.23
N SER A 11 36.65 -11.21 -13.02
CA SER A 11 35.56 -12.15 -12.70
C SER A 11 35.10 -12.97 -13.90
N ARG A 12 35.02 -12.36 -15.10
CA ARG A 12 34.79 -13.11 -16.35
C ARG A 12 35.95 -14.05 -16.65
N LYS A 13 37.20 -13.59 -16.47
CA LYS A 13 38.37 -14.45 -16.57
C LYS A 13 38.35 -15.55 -15.52
N LEU A 14 37.92 -15.30 -14.27
CA LEU A 14 37.85 -16.31 -13.22
C LEU A 14 36.74 -17.34 -13.46
N ALA A 15 35.57 -16.93 -13.96
CA ALA A 15 34.46 -17.83 -14.32
C ALA A 15 34.78 -18.65 -15.59
N ILE A 16 35.46 -18.05 -16.57
CA ILE A 16 35.99 -18.74 -17.75
C ILE A 16 37.14 -19.66 -17.35
N LEU A 17 38.03 -19.24 -16.44
CA LEU A 17 39.09 -20.08 -15.87
C LEU A 17 38.51 -21.22 -15.06
N LEU A 18 37.44 -21.05 -14.29
CA LEU A 18 36.78 -22.13 -13.53
C LEU A 18 36.01 -23.09 -14.43
N ARG A 19 35.34 -22.59 -15.48
CA ARG A 19 34.73 -23.43 -16.53
C ARG A 19 35.81 -24.21 -17.29
N LEU A 20 36.93 -23.56 -17.63
CA LEU A 20 38.11 -24.20 -18.21
C LEU A 20 38.78 -25.13 -17.21
N LEU A 21 38.82 -24.85 -15.91
CA LEU A 21 39.44 -25.68 -14.89
C LEU A 21 38.61 -26.94 -14.65
N VAL A 22 37.27 -26.85 -14.66
CA VAL A 22 36.38 -28.03 -14.56
C VAL A 22 36.46 -28.86 -15.85
N VAL A 23 36.47 -28.22 -17.01
CA VAL A 23 36.67 -28.90 -18.30
C VAL A 23 38.08 -29.48 -18.39
N LEU A 24 39.14 -28.81 -17.91
CA LEU A 24 40.53 -29.28 -17.85
C LEU A 24 40.76 -30.31 -16.74
N LEU A 25 40.00 -30.29 -15.64
CA LEU A 25 40.03 -31.33 -14.62
C LEU A 25 39.32 -32.58 -15.15
N LEU A 26 38.25 -32.44 -15.92
CA LEU A 26 37.59 -33.55 -16.62
C LEU A 26 38.41 -34.06 -17.82
N PHE A 27 39.03 -33.17 -18.61
CA PHE A 27 39.92 -33.53 -19.72
C PHE A 27 41.25 -34.08 -19.23
N SER A 28 41.84 -33.53 -18.16
CA SER A 28 43.00 -34.13 -17.50
C SER A 28 42.61 -35.41 -16.78
N PHE A 29 41.36 -35.62 -16.35
CA PHE A 29 40.91 -36.94 -15.92
C PHE A 29 40.82 -37.94 -17.07
N ILE A 30 40.34 -37.53 -18.25
CA ILE A 30 40.27 -38.40 -19.44
C ILE A 30 41.67 -38.68 -20.02
N VAL A 31 42.55 -37.67 -20.03
CA VAL A 31 43.94 -37.77 -20.52
C VAL A 31 44.86 -38.42 -19.47
N SER A 32 44.62 -38.23 -18.17
CA SER A 32 45.33 -38.92 -17.08
C SER A 32 44.77 -40.33 -16.86
N ALA A 33 43.50 -40.62 -17.16
CA ALA A 33 43.01 -42.00 -17.24
C ALA A 33 43.61 -42.75 -18.44
N LYS A 34 43.87 -42.06 -19.57
CA LYS A 34 44.64 -42.63 -20.70
C LYS A 34 46.15 -42.75 -20.43
N LYS A 35 46.76 -41.87 -19.60
CA LYS A 35 48.21 -41.90 -19.27
C LYS A 35 48.57 -42.65 -17.98
N ARG A 36 47.68 -42.80 -17.01
CA ARG A 36 47.89 -43.55 -15.76
C ARG A 36 47.65 -45.05 -15.90
N VAL A 37 47.32 -45.54 -17.10
CA VAL A 37 47.38 -46.97 -17.42
C VAL A 37 48.81 -47.51 -17.25
N ALA A 38 49.83 -46.64 -17.23
CA ALA A 38 51.23 -47.03 -17.04
C ALA A 38 51.77 -46.93 -15.60
N PHE A 39 50.96 -46.57 -14.57
CA PHE A 39 51.50 -46.29 -13.22
C PHE A 39 50.69 -46.82 -12.02
N CYS A 40 49.71 -47.70 -12.23
CA CYS A 40 48.97 -48.32 -11.14
C CYS A 40 49.35 -49.79 -11.00
N SER A 41 50.46 -50.06 -10.30
CA SER A 41 50.89 -51.41 -9.91
C SER A 41 50.50 -51.79 -8.48
N GLU A 42 49.66 -51.01 -7.81
CA GLU A 42 49.18 -51.32 -6.45
C GLU A 42 47.65 -51.44 -6.46
N SER A 43 47.16 -52.65 -6.15
CA SER A 43 45.74 -53.04 -6.17
C SER A 43 44.84 -52.25 -5.23
N ASP A 44 45.42 -51.63 -4.20
CA ASP A 44 44.66 -51.11 -3.05
C ASP A 44 44.06 -49.71 -3.29
N GLN A 45 44.46 -49.00 -4.36
CA GLN A 45 43.87 -47.69 -4.69
C GLN A 45 42.63 -47.77 -5.58
N LEU A 46 42.40 -48.90 -6.28
CA LEU A 46 41.25 -49.09 -7.16
C LEU A 46 39.94 -49.32 -6.39
N GLU A 47 40.00 -49.92 -5.20
CA GLU A 47 38.81 -50.19 -4.36
C GLU A 47 38.18 -48.91 -3.75
N ASN A 48 38.93 -47.81 -3.66
CA ASN A 48 38.48 -46.55 -3.02
C ASN A 48 38.09 -45.42 -3.99
N LEU A 49 38.33 -45.59 -5.30
CA LEU A 49 37.89 -44.65 -6.34
C LEU A 49 36.38 -44.32 -6.30
N PRO A 50 35.47 -45.27 -6.04
CA PRO A 50 34.03 -45.00 -6.02
C PRO A 50 33.59 -44.11 -4.85
N ALA A 51 34.13 -44.38 -3.66
CA ALA A 51 33.89 -43.55 -2.47
C ALA A 51 34.48 -42.13 -2.66
N TYR A 52 35.63 -42.03 -3.34
CA TYR A 52 36.26 -40.77 -3.72
C TYR A 52 35.40 -39.96 -4.73
N PHE A 53 34.86 -40.63 -5.76
CA PHE A 53 33.97 -40.00 -6.74
C PHE A 53 32.66 -39.52 -6.10
N ALA A 54 31.97 -40.36 -5.33
CA ALA A 54 30.74 -39.99 -4.64
C ALA A 54 30.95 -38.83 -3.64
N LYS A 55 32.06 -38.85 -2.89
CA LYS A 55 32.43 -37.79 -1.94
C LYS A 55 32.69 -36.46 -2.63
N ASN A 56 33.50 -36.44 -3.69
CA ASN A 56 33.82 -35.22 -4.42
C ASN A 56 32.65 -34.68 -5.26
N LEU A 57 31.78 -35.55 -5.80
CA LEU A 57 30.54 -35.12 -6.44
C LEU A 57 29.56 -34.49 -5.45
N SER A 58 29.37 -35.12 -4.29
CA SER A 58 28.53 -34.53 -3.23
C SER A 58 29.08 -33.17 -2.77
N LYS A 59 30.41 -33.00 -2.81
CA LYS A 59 31.11 -31.76 -2.46
C LYS A 59 30.90 -30.68 -3.53
N SER A 60 31.04 -31.00 -4.82
CA SER A 60 30.76 -30.08 -5.93
C SER A 60 29.30 -29.60 -5.98
N VAL A 61 28.34 -30.46 -5.60
CA VAL A 61 26.92 -30.09 -5.47
C VAL A 61 26.63 -29.26 -4.20
N LYS A 62 27.46 -29.39 -3.15
CA LYS A 62 27.34 -28.63 -1.89
C LYS A 62 28.06 -27.28 -1.91
N GLU A 63 29.10 -27.12 -2.74
CA GLU A 63 30.01 -25.97 -2.69
C GLU A 63 29.74 -24.89 -3.75
N PHE A 64 28.63 -24.91 -4.48
CA PHE A 64 28.23 -23.75 -5.29
C PHE A 64 27.72 -22.63 -4.36
N PRO A 65 28.48 -21.55 -4.13
CA PRO A 65 28.08 -20.57 -3.13
C PRO A 65 26.95 -19.73 -3.71
N GLU A 66 25.76 -19.80 -3.10
CA GLU A 66 24.58 -18.99 -3.46
C GLU A 66 24.98 -17.50 -3.63
N ASN A 67 25.89 -17.00 -2.79
CA ASN A 67 26.40 -15.62 -2.79
C ASN A 67 27.05 -15.17 -4.12
N ALA A 68 27.79 -16.05 -4.81
CA ALA A 68 28.50 -15.68 -6.04
C ALA A 68 27.53 -15.53 -7.23
N ILE A 69 26.40 -16.24 -7.21
CA ILE A 69 25.38 -16.19 -8.25
C ILE A 69 24.52 -14.93 -8.05
N ILE A 70 24.15 -14.62 -6.80
CA ILE A 70 23.42 -13.39 -6.46
C ILE A 70 24.20 -12.14 -6.91
N GLN A 71 25.49 -12.05 -6.58
CA GLN A 71 26.32 -10.90 -6.99
C GLN A 71 26.36 -10.71 -8.51
N ASN A 72 26.47 -11.80 -9.28
CA ASN A 72 26.47 -11.73 -10.74
C ASN A 72 25.08 -11.40 -11.31
N TYR A 73 24.02 -11.94 -10.70
CA TYR A 73 22.64 -11.72 -11.12
C TYR A 73 22.20 -10.26 -10.95
N ILE A 74 22.50 -9.64 -9.80
CA ILE A 74 22.05 -8.26 -9.51
C ILE A 74 22.67 -7.25 -10.49
N LEU A 75 23.84 -7.56 -11.07
CA LEU A 75 24.45 -6.73 -12.10
C LEU A 75 23.64 -6.68 -13.41
N SER A 76 22.80 -7.69 -13.67
CA SER A 76 21.88 -7.78 -14.80
C SER A 76 20.40 -7.59 -14.43
N PHE A 77 20.07 -7.39 -13.15
CA PHE A 77 18.70 -7.22 -12.70
C PHE A 77 18.12 -5.87 -13.17
N GLU A 78 17.06 -5.91 -13.96
CA GLU A 78 16.38 -4.74 -14.51
C GLU A 78 15.06 -4.48 -13.78
N ASP A 79 15.11 -3.60 -12.77
CA ASP A 79 13.92 -3.09 -12.07
C ASP A 79 14.18 -1.65 -11.60
N THR A 80 13.13 -0.85 -11.47
CA THR A 80 13.21 0.52 -10.94
C THR A 80 13.78 0.58 -9.51
N HIS A 81 13.69 -0.52 -8.76
CA HIS A 81 14.21 -0.65 -7.38
C HIS A 81 15.57 -1.36 -7.31
N ARG A 82 16.30 -1.52 -8.42
CA ARG A 82 17.61 -2.20 -8.45
C ARG A 82 18.60 -1.68 -7.42
N THR A 83 18.67 -0.36 -7.23
CA THR A 83 19.58 0.26 -6.23
C THR A 83 19.20 -0.14 -4.82
N ASP A 84 17.90 -0.17 -4.50
CA ASP A 84 17.41 -0.57 -3.18
C ASP A 84 17.69 -2.05 -2.89
N VAL A 85 17.56 -2.89 -3.93
CA VAL A 85 17.93 -4.33 -3.87
C VAL A 85 19.42 -4.51 -3.57
N LEU A 86 20.29 -3.79 -4.28
CA LEU A 86 21.75 -3.83 -4.06
C LEU A 86 22.13 -3.44 -2.63
N GLU A 87 21.58 -2.33 -2.13
CA GLU A 87 21.88 -1.85 -0.79
C GLU A 87 21.43 -2.83 0.29
N LEU A 88 20.26 -3.47 0.13
CA LEU A 88 19.82 -4.49 1.08
C LEU A 88 20.77 -5.69 1.06
N TYR A 89 21.19 -6.16 -0.11
CA TYR A 89 22.14 -7.26 -0.21
C TYR A 89 23.49 -6.91 0.40
N GLU A 90 24.03 -5.72 0.17
CA GLU A 90 25.26 -5.26 0.82
C GLU A 90 25.12 -5.30 2.35
N LYS A 91 23.96 -4.87 2.86
CA LYS A 91 23.64 -4.85 4.30
C LYS A 91 23.54 -6.24 4.91
N VAL A 92 23.00 -7.23 4.19
CA VAL A 92 22.88 -8.62 4.67
C VAL A 92 24.05 -9.52 4.25
N GLY A 93 25.14 -8.95 3.71
CA GLY A 93 26.32 -9.72 3.30
C GLY A 93 26.07 -10.65 2.11
N PHE A 94 25.21 -10.24 1.17
CA PHE A 94 24.80 -10.96 -0.03
C PHE A 94 24.12 -12.31 0.22
N GLN A 95 23.57 -12.52 1.42
CA GLN A 95 22.74 -13.68 1.74
C GLN A 95 21.31 -13.48 1.19
N PRO A 96 20.62 -14.56 0.76
CA PRO A 96 19.20 -14.47 0.38
C PRO A 96 18.33 -13.96 1.54
N VAL A 97 17.38 -13.07 1.25
CA VAL A 97 16.52 -12.45 2.28
C VAL A 97 15.22 -13.24 2.49
N PHE A 98 14.60 -13.70 1.40
CA PHE A 98 13.29 -14.35 1.40
C PHE A 98 13.36 -15.85 1.08
N LEU A 99 14.56 -16.36 0.84
CA LEU A 99 14.80 -17.77 0.52
C LEU A 99 15.78 -18.40 1.51
N THR A 100 15.70 -19.72 1.64
CA THR A 100 16.68 -20.55 2.34
C THR A 100 16.76 -21.88 1.61
N ASN A 101 17.96 -22.30 1.21
CA ASN A 101 18.20 -23.52 0.42
C ASN A 101 17.31 -23.58 -0.83
N GLY A 102 17.20 -22.47 -1.56
CA GLY A 102 16.35 -22.37 -2.75
C GLY A 102 14.87 -22.64 -2.50
N LYS A 103 14.30 -22.25 -1.34
CA LYS A 103 12.85 -22.29 -1.05
C LYS A 103 12.44 -21.06 -0.25
N LEU A 104 11.17 -20.62 -0.38
CA LEU A 104 10.66 -19.50 0.41
C LEU A 104 10.80 -19.78 1.91
N ASN A 105 11.52 -18.91 2.61
CA ASN A 105 11.59 -18.92 4.05
C ASN A 105 10.30 -18.31 4.67
N LYS A 106 10.22 -18.26 6.00
CA LYS A 106 9.03 -17.75 6.70
C LYS A 106 8.70 -16.31 6.30
N LYS A 107 9.74 -15.47 6.20
CA LYS A 107 9.66 -14.08 5.75
C LYS A 107 9.13 -13.96 4.32
N GLY A 108 9.63 -14.78 3.40
CA GLY A 108 9.21 -14.80 1.99
C GLY A 108 7.75 -15.20 1.83
N LYS A 109 7.29 -16.21 2.58
CA LYS A 109 5.88 -16.62 2.59
C LYS A 109 4.97 -15.50 3.08
N ARG A 110 5.32 -14.83 4.17
CA ARG A 110 4.54 -13.70 4.70
C ARG A 110 4.50 -12.50 3.76
N LEU A 111 5.62 -12.20 3.09
CA LEU A 111 5.62 -11.15 2.08
C LEU A 111 4.67 -11.52 0.93
N LEU A 112 4.75 -12.76 0.43
CA LEU A 112 3.87 -13.22 -0.65
C LEU A 112 2.38 -13.19 -0.26
N GLU A 113 2.04 -13.63 0.95
CA GLU A 113 0.69 -13.50 1.52
C GLU A 113 0.23 -12.02 1.57
N ARG A 114 1.12 -11.12 2.00
CA ARG A 114 0.82 -9.69 2.04
C ARG A 114 0.60 -9.11 0.64
N LEU A 115 1.44 -9.47 -0.33
CA LEU A 115 1.36 -9.05 -1.73
C LEU A 115 0.05 -9.52 -2.39
N ASN A 116 -0.39 -10.75 -2.09
CA ASN A 116 -1.66 -11.28 -2.56
C ASN A 116 -2.91 -10.58 -1.98
N SER A 117 -2.75 -9.73 -0.96
CA SER A 117 -3.84 -8.99 -0.33
C SER A 117 -3.91 -7.50 -0.71
N LEU A 118 -3.05 -7.03 -1.62
CA LEU A 118 -2.89 -5.60 -1.96
C LEU A 118 -4.11 -4.95 -2.59
N VAL A 119 -4.94 -5.73 -3.27
CA VAL A 119 -6.20 -5.24 -3.84
C VAL A 119 -7.12 -4.65 -2.76
N PHE A 120 -7.03 -5.16 -1.51
CA PHE A 120 -7.81 -4.66 -0.37
C PHE A 120 -7.28 -3.36 0.22
N ASP A 121 -6.02 -3.03 -0.08
CA ASP A 121 -5.48 -1.69 0.17
C ASP A 121 -5.89 -0.73 -0.95
N GLY A 122 -6.51 -1.19 -2.04
CA GLY A 122 -6.78 -0.35 -3.19
C GLY A 122 -5.52 0.03 -3.96
N ILE A 123 -4.49 -0.81 -3.87
CA ILE A 123 -3.27 -0.75 -4.68
C ILE A 123 -3.51 -1.56 -5.96
N ASP A 124 -2.96 -1.07 -7.06
CA ASP A 124 -2.96 -1.77 -8.34
C ASP A 124 -1.89 -2.89 -8.31
N VAL A 125 -2.34 -4.13 -8.48
CA VAL A 125 -1.50 -5.33 -8.36
C VAL A 125 -0.73 -5.64 -9.65
N ASP A 126 -1.12 -5.06 -10.78
CA ASP A 126 -0.48 -5.33 -12.07
C ASP A 126 0.99 -4.87 -12.06
N MET A 127 1.29 -3.85 -11.26
CA MET A 127 2.63 -3.32 -11.04
C MET A 127 3.55 -4.22 -10.21
N TYR A 128 3.04 -5.33 -9.67
CA TYR A 128 3.80 -6.23 -8.79
C TYR A 128 4.26 -7.53 -9.48
N ALA A 129 3.80 -7.80 -10.70
CA ALA A 129 4.16 -9.01 -11.46
C ALA A 129 3.95 -10.32 -10.65
N LEU A 130 2.84 -10.42 -9.89
CA LEU A 130 2.58 -11.53 -8.97
C LEU A 130 2.53 -12.90 -9.67
N VAL A 131 2.03 -12.94 -10.91
CA VAL A 131 2.02 -14.17 -11.73
C VAL A 131 3.44 -14.68 -11.96
N SER A 132 4.36 -13.81 -12.37
CA SER A 132 5.76 -14.17 -12.59
C SER A 132 6.46 -14.64 -11.32
N ILE A 133 6.16 -14.00 -10.17
CA ILE A 133 6.65 -14.45 -8.87
C ILE A 133 6.16 -15.87 -8.57
N GLN A 134 4.87 -16.14 -8.77
CA GLN A 134 4.27 -17.45 -8.51
C GLN A 134 4.84 -18.54 -9.43
N GLU A 135 5.04 -18.24 -10.72
CA GLU A 135 5.68 -19.15 -11.67
C GLU A 135 7.10 -19.52 -11.24
N LYS A 136 7.88 -18.58 -10.72
CA LYS A 136 9.23 -18.85 -10.20
C LYS A 136 9.20 -19.71 -8.94
N VAL A 137 8.25 -19.48 -8.03
CA VAL A 137 8.04 -20.33 -6.85
C VAL A 137 7.76 -21.78 -7.28
N VAL A 138 6.83 -21.99 -8.21
CA VAL A 138 6.49 -23.32 -8.73
C VAL A 138 7.69 -23.96 -9.45
N ARG A 139 8.42 -23.19 -10.26
CA ARG A 139 9.62 -23.68 -10.96
C ARG A 139 10.72 -24.12 -10.01
N ILE A 140 10.94 -23.37 -8.93
CA ILE A 140 11.90 -23.71 -7.88
C ILE A 140 11.51 -25.03 -7.19
N GLU A 141 10.23 -25.23 -6.89
CA GLU A 141 9.74 -26.50 -6.32
C GLU A 141 9.98 -27.67 -7.28
N ALA A 142 9.67 -27.50 -8.56
CA ALA A 142 9.92 -28.51 -9.59
C ALA A 142 11.42 -28.86 -9.71
N LEU A 143 12.30 -27.86 -9.78
CA LEU A 143 13.76 -28.07 -9.85
C LEU A 143 14.30 -28.77 -8.60
N ASN A 144 13.78 -28.42 -7.42
CA ASN A 144 14.13 -29.10 -6.17
C ASN A 144 13.71 -30.57 -6.17
N ASN A 145 12.53 -30.90 -6.71
CA ASN A 145 12.06 -32.29 -6.82
C ASN A 145 12.94 -33.09 -7.79
N ILE A 146 13.26 -32.52 -8.96
CA ILE A 146 14.20 -33.13 -9.91
C ILE A 146 15.56 -33.36 -9.25
N LEU A 147 16.12 -32.36 -8.55
CA LEU A 147 17.38 -32.53 -7.84
C LEU A 147 17.32 -33.60 -6.75
N LYS A 148 16.19 -33.76 -6.07
CA LYS A 148 15.98 -34.81 -5.07
C LYS A 148 16.01 -36.19 -5.73
N GLU A 149 15.32 -36.37 -6.85
CA GLU A 149 15.33 -37.62 -7.63
C GLU A 149 16.74 -37.93 -8.15
N LEU A 150 17.41 -36.96 -8.78
CA LEU A 150 18.77 -37.13 -9.29
C LEU A 150 19.76 -37.43 -8.16
N LYS A 151 19.66 -36.76 -7.00
CA LYS A 151 20.48 -37.08 -5.82
C LYS A 151 20.22 -38.51 -5.31
N THR A 152 18.98 -38.95 -5.36
CA THR A 152 18.61 -40.32 -4.95
C THR A 152 19.24 -41.34 -5.90
N TYR A 153 19.09 -41.13 -7.21
CA TYR A 153 19.70 -41.97 -8.25
C TYR A 153 21.24 -42.00 -8.14
N ILE A 154 21.88 -40.83 -8.01
CA ILE A 154 23.33 -40.70 -7.84
C ILE A 154 23.81 -41.38 -6.55
N SER A 155 22.95 -41.50 -5.52
CA SER A 155 23.31 -42.16 -4.25
C SER A 155 23.06 -43.67 -4.27
N SER A 156 22.13 -44.18 -5.11
CA SER A 156 21.78 -45.61 -5.19
C SER A 156 22.63 -46.39 -6.20
N GLU A 157 22.98 -45.77 -7.33
CA GLU A 157 23.74 -46.42 -8.42
C GLU A 157 25.24 -46.69 -8.17
N PRO A 158 25.99 -45.94 -7.32
CA PRO A 158 27.39 -46.23 -7.08
C PRO A 158 27.62 -47.63 -6.49
N LYS A 159 26.69 -48.17 -5.70
CA LYS A 159 26.78 -49.55 -5.20
C LYS A 159 26.71 -50.57 -6.33
N ILE A 160 25.76 -50.40 -7.26
CA ILE A 160 25.59 -51.28 -8.42
C ILE A 160 26.79 -51.15 -9.37
N PHE A 161 27.29 -49.93 -9.55
CA PHE A 161 28.47 -49.65 -10.35
C PHE A 161 29.71 -50.37 -9.78
N VAL A 162 29.95 -50.27 -8.48
CA VAL A 162 31.10 -50.90 -7.81
C VAL A 162 31.01 -52.42 -7.79
N GLU A 163 29.85 -52.96 -7.42
CA GLU A 163 29.64 -54.41 -7.27
C GLU A 163 29.64 -55.15 -8.62
N ARG A 164 29.20 -54.52 -9.73
CA ARG A 164 29.24 -55.13 -11.07
C ARG A 164 30.49 -54.83 -11.89
N PHE A 165 31.08 -53.64 -11.78
CA PHE A 165 32.17 -53.23 -12.70
C PHE A 165 33.57 -53.52 -12.19
N CYS A 166 33.82 -53.48 -10.87
CA CYS A 166 35.16 -53.75 -10.36
C CYS A 166 35.67 -55.13 -10.79
N PRO A 167 34.89 -56.23 -10.74
CA PRO A 167 35.38 -57.54 -11.17
C PRO A 167 35.73 -57.61 -12.67
N ALA A 168 34.94 -56.96 -13.54
CA ALA A 168 35.12 -56.98 -14.99
C ALA A 168 36.28 -56.07 -15.48
N TYR A 169 36.45 -54.91 -14.85
CA TYR A 169 37.56 -54.00 -15.12
C TYR A 169 38.88 -54.53 -14.56
N ILE A 170 38.88 -55.10 -13.34
CA ILE A 170 40.04 -55.78 -12.75
C ILE A 170 40.44 -56.96 -13.65
N SER A 171 39.49 -57.77 -14.12
CA SER A 171 39.79 -58.88 -15.06
C SER A 171 40.40 -58.40 -16.39
N TYR A 172 39.99 -57.24 -16.91
CA TYR A 172 40.55 -56.64 -18.13
C TYR A 172 41.97 -56.08 -17.93
N VAL A 173 42.21 -55.39 -16.81
CA VAL A 173 43.52 -54.79 -16.47
C VAL A 173 44.56 -55.85 -16.10
N SER A 174 44.15 -56.90 -15.36
CA SER A 174 44.99 -58.06 -15.05
C SER A 174 45.37 -58.90 -16.28
N PHE A 175 44.63 -58.76 -17.39
CA PHE A 175 44.92 -59.45 -18.65
C PHE A 175 45.91 -58.68 -19.54
N ASN A 176 45.76 -57.35 -19.64
CA ASN A 176 46.65 -56.50 -20.45
C ASN A 176 48.05 -56.29 -19.87
N SER A 177 48.30 -56.78 -18.65
CA SER A 177 49.62 -56.81 -18.01
C SER A 177 50.44 -58.06 -18.38
N ASN A 178 49.91 -58.96 -19.22
CA ASN A 178 50.58 -60.18 -19.65
C ASN A 178 50.69 -60.28 -21.20
N PRO A 179 51.85 -60.01 -21.82
CA PRO A 179 51.97 -59.78 -23.28
C PRO A 179 51.78 -61.00 -24.20
N GLY A 180 51.40 -62.18 -23.67
CA GLY A 180 51.36 -63.44 -24.42
C GLY A 180 49.98 -64.11 -24.55
N ALA A 181 48.92 -63.53 -23.98
CA ALA A 181 47.60 -64.16 -24.01
C ALA A 181 46.88 -63.86 -25.34
N SER A 182 46.57 -64.92 -26.09
CA SER A 182 45.80 -64.82 -27.32
C SER A 182 44.42 -64.21 -27.06
N VAL A 183 44.00 -63.38 -28.00
CA VAL A 183 42.75 -62.63 -28.03
C VAL A 183 41.56 -63.57 -27.75
N PHE A 184 41.03 -63.54 -26.53
CA PHE A 184 39.61 -63.83 -26.35
C PHE A 184 38.83 -62.61 -26.86
N THR A 185 38.54 -62.59 -28.16
CA THR A 185 37.30 -62.00 -28.67
C THR A 185 36.14 -62.89 -28.23
N SER A 186 36.00 -63.12 -26.92
CA SER A 186 34.76 -63.65 -26.37
C SER A 186 33.74 -62.54 -26.57
N PRO A 187 32.69 -62.75 -27.38
CA PRO A 187 31.64 -61.76 -27.55
C PRO A 187 31.07 -61.29 -26.19
N LYS A 188 31.16 -62.16 -25.18
CA LYS A 188 30.73 -61.91 -23.80
C LYS A 188 31.56 -60.85 -23.09
N ALA A 189 32.89 -60.86 -23.22
CA ALA A 189 33.77 -59.89 -22.58
C ALA A 189 33.70 -58.51 -23.28
N ALA A 190 33.67 -58.49 -24.61
CA ALA A 190 33.46 -57.27 -25.39
C ALA A 190 32.07 -56.65 -25.11
N HIS A 191 31.05 -57.49 -24.96
CA HIS A 191 29.71 -57.05 -24.56
C HIS A 191 29.69 -56.46 -23.14
N GLN A 192 30.37 -57.07 -22.17
CA GLN A 192 30.47 -56.53 -20.81
C GLN A 192 31.18 -55.16 -20.76
N ILE A 193 32.25 -54.97 -21.53
CA ILE A 193 32.95 -53.68 -21.64
C ILE A 193 32.07 -52.63 -22.31
N LYS A 194 31.32 -53.01 -23.36
CA LYS A 194 30.37 -52.10 -24.01
C LYS A 194 29.29 -51.64 -23.04
N VAL A 195 28.66 -52.59 -22.33
CA VAL A 195 27.67 -52.29 -21.27
C VAL A 195 28.27 -51.37 -20.19
N ALA A 196 29.57 -51.51 -19.87
CA ALA A 196 30.28 -50.62 -18.96
C ALA A 196 30.37 -49.18 -19.44
N ASN A 197 30.84 -49.00 -20.67
CA ASN A 197 30.97 -47.68 -21.25
C ASN A 197 29.61 -46.99 -21.39
N ASP A 198 28.60 -47.74 -21.84
CA ASP A 198 27.22 -47.24 -21.98
C ASP A 198 26.66 -46.80 -20.60
N THR A 199 26.94 -47.56 -19.54
CA THR A 199 26.50 -47.22 -18.16
C THR A 199 27.24 -46.00 -17.61
N CYS A 200 28.56 -45.89 -17.84
CA CYS A 200 29.35 -44.71 -17.49
C CYS A 200 28.85 -43.44 -18.20
N GLU A 201 28.51 -43.55 -19.48
CA GLU A 201 28.00 -42.43 -20.27
C GLU A 201 26.67 -41.91 -19.71
N VAL A 202 25.72 -42.82 -19.41
CA VAL A 202 24.45 -42.47 -18.77
C VAL A 202 24.67 -41.81 -17.41
N PHE A 203 25.58 -42.35 -16.58
CA PHE A 203 25.89 -41.75 -15.27
C PHE A 203 26.47 -40.34 -15.39
N MET A 204 27.38 -40.11 -16.35
CA MET A 204 27.94 -38.77 -16.62
C MET A 204 26.87 -37.79 -17.13
N GLN A 205 25.93 -38.25 -17.98
CA GLN A 205 24.79 -37.44 -18.42
C GLN A 205 23.87 -37.05 -17.26
N VAL A 206 23.62 -37.96 -16.31
CA VAL A 206 22.85 -37.68 -15.10
C VAL A 206 23.53 -36.62 -14.24
N ILE A 207 24.84 -36.69 -14.06
CA ILE A 207 25.62 -35.68 -13.32
C ILE A 207 25.56 -34.31 -14.01
N ALA A 208 25.76 -34.29 -15.33
CA ALA A 208 25.67 -33.06 -16.11
C ALA A 208 24.27 -32.43 -15.99
N THR A 209 23.23 -33.26 -16.00
CA THR A 209 21.84 -32.84 -15.77
C THR A 209 21.64 -32.29 -14.37
N ALA A 210 22.17 -32.95 -13.33
CA ALA A 210 22.10 -32.47 -11.95
C ALA A 210 22.78 -31.10 -11.77
N ASN A 211 23.97 -30.92 -12.35
CA ASN A 211 24.67 -29.63 -12.32
C ASN A 211 23.89 -28.53 -13.05
N LYS A 212 23.34 -28.82 -14.24
CA LYS A 212 22.50 -27.87 -14.98
C LYS A 212 21.25 -27.49 -14.20
N THR A 213 20.58 -28.46 -13.57
CA THR A 213 19.40 -28.23 -12.73
C THR A 213 19.74 -27.40 -11.49
N LEU A 214 20.90 -27.63 -10.86
CA LEU A 214 21.38 -26.84 -9.73
C LEU A 214 21.67 -25.38 -10.12
N ILE A 215 22.31 -25.15 -11.26
CA ILE A 215 22.55 -23.80 -11.80
C ILE A 215 21.20 -23.10 -12.04
N ASN A 216 20.27 -23.76 -12.74
CA ASN A 216 18.94 -23.21 -13.00
C ASN A 216 18.18 -22.90 -11.70
N LEU A 217 18.30 -23.74 -10.68
CA LEU A 217 17.69 -23.52 -9.37
C LEU A 217 18.24 -22.25 -8.74
N ASN A 218 19.57 -22.12 -8.67
CA ASN A 218 20.23 -20.97 -8.04
C ASN A 218 19.96 -19.66 -8.79
N GLU A 219 19.93 -19.68 -10.12
CA GLU A 219 19.57 -18.51 -10.94
C GLU A 219 18.11 -18.11 -10.71
N THR A 220 17.18 -19.08 -10.74
CA THR A 220 15.75 -18.81 -10.51
C THR A 220 15.49 -18.32 -9.09
N ALA A 221 16.19 -18.88 -8.10
CA ALA A 221 16.12 -18.46 -6.71
C ALA A 221 16.66 -17.04 -6.52
N SER A 222 17.83 -16.71 -7.07
CA SER A 222 18.42 -15.36 -6.98
C SER A 222 17.50 -14.31 -7.61
N ASP A 223 16.88 -14.64 -8.74
CA ASP A 223 15.91 -13.78 -9.40
C ASP A 223 14.65 -13.57 -8.54
N LEU A 224 14.07 -14.65 -8.02
CA LEU A 224 12.90 -14.56 -7.13
C LEU A 224 13.20 -13.71 -5.89
N ASP A 225 14.36 -13.86 -5.26
CA ASP A 225 14.74 -13.09 -4.08
C ASP A 225 14.85 -11.59 -4.40
N ALA A 226 15.55 -11.24 -5.47
CA ALA A 226 15.70 -9.87 -5.94
C ALA A 226 14.34 -9.24 -6.29
N MET A 227 13.46 -10.00 -6.95
CA MET A 227 12.08 -9.56 -7.24
C MET A 227 11.30 -9.30 -5.95
N LEU A 228 11.35 -10.20 -4.96
CA LEU A 228 10.65 -10.03 -3.69
C LEU A 228 11.16 -8.80 -2.92
N ILE A 229 12.47 -8.56 -2.90
CA ILE A 229 13.06 -7.35 -2.32
C ILE A 229 12.54 -6.10 -3.05
N ALA A 230 12.58 -6.07 -4.38
CA ALA A 230 12.06 -4.96 -5.16
C ALA A 230 10.57 -4.71 -4.89
N ARG A 231 9.77 -5.77 -4.71
CA ARG A 231 8.34 -5.66 -4.35
C ARG A 231 8.13 -5.20 -2.92
N ALA A 232 9.00 -5.55 -1.96
CA ALA A 232 8.94 -5.03 -0.60
C ALA A 232 9.19 -3.50 -0.58
N PHE A 233 10.19 -3.01 -1.32
CA PHE A 233 10.42 -1.56 -1.44
C PHE A 233 9.29 -0.82 -2.16
N ARG A 234 8.78 -1.37 -3.27
CA ARG A 234 7.60 -0.85 -3.95
C ARG A 234 6.41 -0.78 -2.99
N LEU A 235 6.18 -1.85 -2.23
CA LEU A 235 5.11 -1.93 -1.24
C LEU A 235 5.26 -0.85 -0.18
N ALA A 236 6.45 -0.68 0.42
CA ALA A 236 6.67 0.37 1.40
C ALA A 236 6.33 1.76 0.85
N ARG A 237 6.77 2.05 -0.39
CA ARG A 237 6.47 3.31 -1.09
C ARG A 237 4.98 3.48 -1.36
N ASP A 238 4.31 2.49 -1.94
CA ASP A 238 2.87 2.55 -2.25
C ASP A 238 2.03 2.62 -0.98
N MET A 239 2.54 2.03 0.10
CA MET A 239 1.98 2.15 1.43
C MET A 239 2.14 3.55 2.00
N GLY A 240 3.12 4.36 1.55
CA GLY A 240 3.36 5.74 2.00
C GLY A 240 4.50 5.88 3.01
N VAL A 241 5.40 4.91 3.08
CA VAL A 241 6.65 4.98 3.87
C VAL A 241 7.73 5.66 3.03
N GLU A 242 8.17 6.84 3.45
CA GLU A 242 9.22 7.61 2.75
C GLU A 242 10.63 7.31 3.28
N ASP A 243 10.76 6.85 4.53
CA ASP A 243 12.06 6.56 5.14
C ASP A 243 12.61 5.20 4.68
N LYS A 244 13.49 5.27 3.68
CA LYS A 244 14.18 4.11 3.10
C LYS A 244 15.03 3.36 4.13
N GLU A 245 15.68 4.04 5.06
CA GLU A 245 16.55 3.38 6.04
C GLU A 245 15.76 2.51 7.00
N SER A 246 14.59 2.98 7.46
CA SER A 246 13.66 2.15 8.23
C SER A 246 13.23 0.90 7.45
N VAL A 247 13.00 1.01 6.14
CA VAL A 247 12.65 -0.15 5.30
C VAL A 247 13.82 -1.13 5.20
N LEU A 248 15.04 -0.64 4.95
CA LEU A 248 16.26 -1.45 4.91
C LEU A 248 16.49 -2.17 6.24
N ASP A 249 16.39 -1.45 7.37
CA ASP A 249 16.56 -2.02 8.72
C ASP A 249 15.51 -3.10 9.01
N ALA A 250 14.25 -2.83 8.72
CA ALA A 250 13.15 -3.78 8.94
C ALA A 250 13.30 -5.04 8.06
N LEU A 251 13.81 -4.89 6.83
CA LEU A 251 14.09 -6.03 5.95
C LEU A 251 15.42 -6.73 6.27
N ALA A 252 16.37 -6.11 6.97
CA ALA A 252 17.65 -6.76 7.31
C ALA A 252 17.61 -7.56 8.63
N ARG A 253 16.90 -7.07 9.66
CA ARG A 253 16.97 -7.64 11.02
C ARG A 253 15.95 -8.74 11.33
N ASP A 254 14.87 -8.81 10.56
CA ASP A 254 13.66 -9.53 10.94
C ASP A 254 13.53 -10.89 10.23
N ASP A 255 13.51 -11.99 11.00
CA ASP A 255 13.34 -13.35 10.48
C ASP A 255 11.91 -13.67 10.01
N ASP A 256 10.91 -12.84 10.37
CA ASP A 256 9.49 -13.12 10.19
C ASP A 256 8.67 -11.97 9.59
N LEU A 257 9.32 -10.92 9.08
CA LEU A 257 8.70 -9.75 8.43
C LEU A 257 7.74 -8.93 9.32
N SER A 258 7.65 -9.20 10.62
CA SER A 258 6.75 -8.51 11.54
C SER A 258 7.02 -7.01 11.65
N ASP A 259 8.28 -6.58 11.67
CA ASP A 259 8.65 -5.17 11.82
C ASP A 259 8.42 -4.40 10.53
N PHE A 260 8.71 -5.02 9.38
CA PHE A 260 8.36 -4.45 8.08
C PHE A 260 6.84 -4.29 7.94
N LEU A 261 6.05 -5.32 8.30
CA LEU A 261 4.59 -5.24 8.25
C LEU A 261 4.02 -4.16 9.18
N LYS A 262 4.55 -4.01 10.40
CA LYS A 262 4.18 -2.92 11.31
C LYS A 262 4.54 -1.54 10.77
N LEU A 263 5.70 -1.41 10.12
CA LEU A 263 6.18 -0.15 9.53
C LEU A 263 5.26 0.31 8.39
N ILE A 264 4.88 -0.62 7.50
CA ILE A 264 4.08 -0.27 6.31
C ILE A 264 2.58 -0.09 6.60
N GLU A 265 2.08 -0.55 7.75
CA GLU A 265 0.65 -0.41 8.07
C GLU A 265 0.31 1.02 8.56
N PRO A 266 -0.63 1.74 7.93
CA PRO A 266 -1.06 3.05 8.39
C PRO A 266 -1.73 2.97 9.76
N LYS A 267 -1.38 3.90 10.65
CA LYS A 267 -1.91 3.98 12.02
C LYS A 267 -3.23 4.76 12.11
N SER A 268 -3.69 5.35 11.01
CA SER A 268 -4.97 6.05 10.92
C SER A 268 -6.13 5.16 11.36
N VAL A 269 -6.95 5.67 12.28
CA VAL A 269 -8.18 5.02 12.76
C VAL A 269 -9.20 4.73 11.65
N HIS A 270 -9.07 5.37 10.49
CA HIS A 270 -9.97 5.18 9.33
C HIS A 270 -9.47 4.10 8.37
N TYR A 271 -8.18 3.76 8.36
CA TYR A 271 -7.58 2.90 7.34
C TYR A 271 -8.09 1.46 7.42
N ALA A 272 -7.94 0.80 8.58
CA ALA A 272 -8.33 -0.60 8.74
C ALA A 272 -9.84 -0.85 8.48
N PRO A 273 -10.78 0.01 8.97
CA PRO A 273 -12.18 -0.09 8.60
C PRO A 273 -12.42 0.02 7.08
N LEU A 274 -11.79 0.98 6.40
CA LEU A 274 -11.92 1.14 4.94
C LEU A 274 -11.36 -0.07 4.18
N ARG A 275 -10.23 -0.62 4.62
CA ARG A 275 -9.62 -1.82 4.04
C ARG A 275 -10.57 -3.02 4.15
N LYS A 276 -11.17 -3.21 5.32
CA LYS A 276 -12.20 -4.25 5.56
C LYS A 276 -13.43 -4.03 4.67
N ALA A 277 -13.88 -2.78 4.52
CA ALA A 277 -15.02 -2.44 3.70
C ALA A 277 -14.74 -2.67 2.20
N LEU A 278 -13.53 -2.36 1.71
CA LEU A 278 -13.12 -2.64 0.34
C LEU A 278 -13.11 -4.15 0.06
N LYS A 279 -12.55 -4.94 0.97
CA LYS A 279 -12.59 -6.41 0.88
C LYS A 279 -14.02 -6.92 0.76
N ALA A 280 -14.91 -6.48 1.65
CA ALA A 280 -16.32 -6.88 1.63
C ALA A 280 -17.06 -6.43 0.35
N LEU A 281 -16.70 -5.30 -0.25
CA LEU A 281 -17.27 -4.86 -1.53
C LEU A 281 -16.78 -5.72 -2.69
N LEU A 282 -15.48 -6.00 -2.76
CA LEU A 282 -14.88 -6.80 -3.83
C LEU A 282 -15.39 -8.26 -3.80
N GLU A 283 -15.55 -8.84 -2.63
CA GLU A 283 -16.14 -10.18 -2.46
C GLU A 283 -17.62 -10.22 -2.88
N LYS A 284 -18.35 -9.11 -2.74
CA LYS A 284 -19.74 -8.98 -3.17
C LYS A 284 -19.92 -8.68 -4.65
N CYS A 285 -18.88 -8.23 -5.37
CA CYS A 285 -18.98 -7.86 -6.79
C CYS A 285 -19.31 -9.05 -7.70
N SER A 286 -19.16 -10.30 -7.23
CA SER A 286 -19.61 -11.49 -7.95
C SER A 286 -21.14 -11.63 -8.01
N ASP A 287 -21.87 -10.91 -7.15
CA ASP A 287 -23.33 -10.80 -7.13
C ASP A 287 -23.71 -9.31 -6.99
N PRO A 288 -23.52 -8.50 -8.06
CA PRO A 288 -23.74 -7.07 -8.00
C PRO A 288 -25.23 -6.79 -7.73
N PRO A 289 -25.54 -5.67 -7.04
CA PRO A 289 -26.94 -5.28 -6.90
C PRO A 289 -27.52 -5.07 -8.31
N PRO A 290 -28.84 -5.28 -8.53
CA PRO A 290 -29.43 -5.11 -9.85
C PRO A 290 -28.99 -3.78 -10.47
N GLU A 291 -28.25 -3.84 -11.58
CA GLU A 291 -27.69 -2.66 -12.23
C GLU A 291 -28.80 -1.77 -12.77
N THR A 292 -28.62 -0.46 -12.60
CA THR A 292 -29.54 0.63 -12.97
C THR A 292 -30.92 0.57 -12.32
N LEU A 293 -31.02 1.07 -11.09
CA LEU A 293 -32.30 1.52 -10.54
C LEU A 293 -32.84 2.68 -11.39
N THR A 294 -33.73 2.37 -12.32
CA THR A 294 -34.50 3.37 -13.07
C THR A 294 -35.62 3.88 -12.17
N PHE A 295 -35.28 4.87 -11.36
CA PHE A 295 -36.26 5.54 -10.52
C PHE A 295 -37.13 6.50 -11.33
N SER A 296 -38.44 6.45 -11.09
CA SER A 296 -39.37 7.48 -11.56
C SER A 296 -39.07 8.85 -10.91
N SER A 297 -39.66 9.93 -11.40
CA SER A 297 -39.61 11.24 -10.72
C SER A 297 -40.46 11.30 -9.45
N ARG A 298 -41.30 10.28 -9.20
CA ARG A 298 -42.25 10.26 -8.08
C ARG A 298 -41.54 10.05 -6.74
N THR A 299 -41.84 10.88 -5.74
CA THR A 299 -41.34 10.67 -4.38
C THR A 299 -42.05 9.48 -3.71
N LEU A 300 -41.31 8.54 -3.12
CA LEU A 300 -41.89 7.41 -2.39
C LEU A 300 -41.94 7.70 -0.89
N ARG A 301 -43.11 7.43 -0.31
CA ARG A 301 -43.44 7.65 1.12
C ARG A 301 -43.92 6.34 1.75
N PRO A 302 -43.89 6.22 3.09
CA PRO A 302 -44.50 5.09 3.79
C PRO A 302 -45.93 4.82 3.30
N GLY A 303 -46.25 3.56 3.06
CA GLY A 303 -47.53 3.11 2.49
C GLY A 303 -47.57 3.01 0.97
N ALA A 304 -46.59 3.55 0.24
CA ALA A 304 -46.51 3.39 -1.22
C ALA A 304 -46.40 1.91 -1.63
N VAL A 305 -46.99 1.56 -2.77
CA VAL A 305 -46.87 0.23 -3.36
C VAL A 305 -46.41 0.38 -4.81
N SER A 306 -45.26 -0.18 -5.16
CA SER A 306 -44.72 -0.17 -6.54
C SER A 306 -43.52 -1.11 -6.68
N ASP A 307 -43.20 -1.51 -7.92
CA ASP A 307 -41.97 -2.27 -8.20
C ASP A 307 -40.70 -1.50 -7.86
N GLU A 308 -40.77 -0.16 -7.88
CA GLU A 308 -39.70 0.72 -7.42
C GLU A 308 -39.36 0.47 -5.93
N VAL A 309 -40.37 0.19 -5.10
CA VAL A 309 -40.17 -0.15 -3.68
C VAL A 309 -39.44 -1.49 -3.54
N LEU A 310 -39.82 -2.50 -4.33
CA LEU A 310 -39.13 -3.79 -4.34
C LEU A 310 -37.66 -3.62 -4.73
N ALA A 311 -37.38 -2.80 -5.75
CA ALA A 311 -36.03 -2.50 -6.20
C ALA A 311 -35.19 -1.80 -5.10
N ILE A 312 -35.78 -0.85 -4.38
CA ILE A 312 -35.13 -0.19 -3.23
C ILE A 312 -34.87 -1.18 -2.09
N LYS A 313 -35.83 -2.06 -1.77
CA LYS A 313 -35.65 -3.11 -0.75
C LYS A 313 -34.50 -4.05 -1.11
N LYS A 314 -34.43 -4.49 -2.37
CA LYS A 314 -33.30 -5.31 -2.88
C LYS A 314 -31.96 -4.58 -2.71
N ARG A 315 -31.89 -3.31 -3.14
CA ARG A 315 -30.68 -2.48 -3.02
C ARG A 315 -30.24 -2.29 -1.57
N LEU A 316 -31.15 -1.87 -0.69
CA LEU A 316 -30.86 -1.66 0.72
C LEU A 316 -30.54 -2.96 1.45
N LYS A 317 -31.08 -4.10 1.01
CA LYS A 317 -30.72 -5.42 1.55
C LYS A 317 -29.29 -5.81 1.16
N TRP A 318 -28.92 -5.61 -0.11
CA TRP A 318 -27.55 -5.83 -0.59
C TRP A 318 -26.52 -4.96 0.17
N GLU A 319 -26.87 -3.70 0.44
CA GLU A 319 -26.05 -2.77 1.24
C GLU A 319 -26.12 -3.02 2.76
N GLY A 320 -26.96 -3.95 3.23
CA GLY A 320 -27.07 -4.33 4.64
C GLY A 320 -27.86 -3.35 5.52
N TYR A 321 -28.68 -2.47 4.94
CA TYR A 321 -29.61 -1.59 5.65
C TYR A 321 -30.97 -2.25 5.90
N TYR A 322 -31.42 -3.15 5.03
CA TYR A 322 -32.74 -3.78 5.10
C TYR A 322 -32.65 -5.29 5.30
N LYS A 323 -33.43 -5.85 6.23
CA LYS A 323 -33.47 -7.29 6.54
C LYS A 323 -34.85 -7.94 6.35
N GLY A 324 -35.87 -7.16 5.96
CA GLY A 324 -37.24 -7.65 5.85
C GLY A 324 -37.55 -8.37 4.53
N ALA A 325 -38.84 -8.62 4.31
CA ALA A 325 -39.37 -9.26 3.12
C ALA A 325 -39.19 -8.38 1.87
N LEU A 326 -38.91 -9.03 0.74
CA LEU A 326 -38.75 -8.38 -0.57
C LEU A 326 -40.08 -8.38 -1.32
N ASP A 327 -40.99 -7.50 -0.90
CA ASP A 327 -42.26 -7.21 -1.55
C ASP A 327 -42.26 -5.78 -2.16
N ASN A 328 -43.38 -5.38 -2.77
CA ASN A 328 -43.54 -4.07 -3.41
C ASN A 328 -44.13 -2.99 -2.47
N ARG A 329 -44.25 -3.23 -1.16
CA ARG A 329 -44.87 -2.30 -0.21
C ARG A 329 -43.84 -1.55 0.62
N TYR A 330 -44.03 -0.24 0.76
CA TYR A 330 -43.24 0.62 1.61
C TYR A 330 -43.71 0.49 3.05
N ASP A 331 -43.21 -0.52 3.75
CA ASP A 331 -43.52 -0.81 5.14
C ASP A 331 -42.67 0.00 6.15
N ARG A 332 -42.92 -0.23 7.45
CA ARG A 332 -42.18 0.38 8.55
C ARG A 332 -40.70 -0.04 8.56
N GLY A 333 -40.38 -1.28 8.18
CA GLY A 333 -39.02 -1.78 8.13
C GLY A 333 -38.18 -1.06 7.07
N LEU A 334 -38.76 -0.82 5.89
CA LEU A 334 -38.13 -0.04 4.83
C LEU A 334 -37.94 1.41 5.25
N LYS A 335 -38.91 2.03 5.94
CA LYS A 335 -38.76 3.41 6.45
C LYS A 335 -37.52 3.57 7.33
N GLU A 336 -37.32 2.63 8.25
CA GLU A 336 -36.15 2.68 9.14
C GLU A 336 -34.84 2.36 8.40
N ALA A 337 -34.86 1.42 7.44
CA ALA A 337 -33.72 1.16 6.57
C ALA A 337 -33.33 2.39 5.72
N VAL A 338 -34.32 3.11 5.17
CA VAL A 338 -34.09 4.35 4.40
C VAL A 338 -33.54 5.44 5.30
N LYS A 339 -34.05 5.62 6.52
CA LYS A 339 -33.46 6.58 7.48
C LYS A 339 -32.02 6.21 7.82
N GLU A 340 -31.72 4.93 7.98
CA GLU A 340 -30.36 4.47 8.25
C GLU A 340 -29.43 4.76 7.07
N PHE A 341 -29.87 4.45 5.85
CA PHE A 341 -29.16 4.79 4.61
C PHE A 341 -28.95 6.31 4.46
N GLN A 342 -29.97 7.11 4.74
CA GLN A 342 -29.91 8.56 4.70
C GLN A 342 -28.89 9.12 5.72
N ARG A 343 -28.89 8.62 6.96
CA ARG A 343 -27.89 9.01 7.98
C ARG A 343 -26.48 8.70 7.51
N ALA A 344 -26.30 7.49 6.98
CA ALA A 344 -25.01 6.97 6.53
C ALA A 344 -24.45 7.84 5.38
N ASN A 345 -25.26 8.12 4.36
CA ASN A 345 -24.87 8.90 3.18
C ASN A 345 -24.99 10.43 3.37
N ALA A 346 -25.03 10.91 4.61
CA ALA A 346 -25.15 12.32 4.97
C ALA A 346 -26.33 13.05 4.28
N LEU A 347 -27.47 12.38 4.10
CA LEU A 347 -28.71 12.92 3.53
C LEU A 347 -29.69 13.39 4.61
N GLN A 348 -30.79 14.03 4.20
CA GLN A 348 -31.87 14.38 5.11
C GLN A 348 -32.54 13.09 5.64
N VAL A 349 -32.69 12.98 6.96
CA VAL A 349 -33.13 11.75 7.64
C VAL A 349 -34.64 11.80 7.93
N ASP A 350 -35.45 11.61 6.91
CA ASP A 350 -36.91 11.67 6.99
C ASP A 350 -37.61 10.33 6.66
N GLY A 351 -36.86 9.35 6.12
CA GLY A 351 -37.43 8.10 5.64
C GLY A 351 -38.30 8.29 4.39
N ILE A 352 -38.05 9.34 3.61
CA ILE A 352 -38.72 9.62 2.34
C ILE A 352 -37.69 9.41 1.21
N VAL A 353 -38.05 8.62 0.20
CA VAL A 353 -37.17 8.40 -0.95
C VAL A 353 -37.47 9.45 -2.02
N GLY A 354 -36.89 10.63 -1.81
CA GLY A 354 -36.86 11.74 -2.77
C GLY A 354 -35.66 11.65 -3.73
N GLN A 355 -35.49 12.67 -4.57
CA GLN A 355 -34.48 12.70 -5.64
C GLN A 355 -33.05 12.46 -5.13
N GLU A 356 -32.63 13.12 -4.04
CA GLU A 356 -31.27 12.94 -3.48
C GLU A 356 -31.03 11.52 -2.97
N THR A 357 -32.05 10.91 -2.33
CA THR A 357 -31.94 9.52 -1.87
C THR A 357 -31.86 8.55 -3.05
N LYS A 358 -32.62 8.82 -4.12
CA LYS A 358 -32.57 8.07 -5.37
C LYS A 358 -31.21 8.17 -6.05
N GLU A 359 -30.62 9.36 -6.12
CA GLU A 359 -29.28 9.56 -6.67
C GLU A 359 -28.20 8.81 -5.87
N ALA A 360 -28.27 8.84 -4.54
CA ALA A 360 -27.36 8.07 -3.70
C ALA A 360 -27.52 6.56 -3.86
N LEU A 361 -28.76 6.06 -4.01
CA LEU A 361 -29.04 4.64 -4.27
C LEU A 361 -28.57 4.18 -5.66
N LYS A 362 -28.46 5.10 -6.63
CA LYS A 362 -28.01 4.83 -8.00
C LYS A 362 -26.50 4.66 -8.13
N VAL A 363 -25.70 5.06 -7.14
CA VAL A 363 -24.23 4.98 -7.21
C VAL A 363 -23.80 3.52 -7.43
N PRO A 364 -23.14 3.17 -8.56
CA PRO A 364 -22.69 1.80 -8.85
C PRO A 364 -21.67 1.30 -7.83
N VAL A 365 -21.53 -0.02 -7.70
CA VAL A 365 -20.57 -0.62 -6.74
C VAL A 365 -19.12 -0.32 -7.15
N GLU A 366 -18.85 -0.26 -8.45
CA GLU A 366 -17.55 0.08 -9.04
C GLU A 366 -17.13 1.50 -8.64
N GLU A 367 -18.09 2.43 -8.62
CA GLU A 367 -17.86 3.81 -8.22
C GLU A 367 -17.65 3.93 -6.70
N LYS A 368 -18.37 3.15 -5.89
CA LYS A 368 -18.09 3.03 -4.45
C LYS A 368 -16.70 2.47 -4.19
N ILE A 369 -16.30 1.41 -4.90
CA ILE A 369 -14.95 0.84 -4.84
C ILE A 369 -13.91 1.90 -5.18
N ARG A 370 -14.12 2.67 -6.26
CA ARG A 370 -13.22 3.77 -6.64
C ARG A 370 -13.07 4.80 -5.51
N TYR A 371 -14.16 5.23 -4.88
CA TYR A 371 -14.09 6.17 -3.76
C TYR A 371 -13.37 5.60 -2.55
N VAL A 372 -13.59 4.33 -2.20
CA VAL A 372 -12.87 3.66 -1.11
C VAL A 372 -11.38 3.57 -1.41
N LYS A 373 -10.99 3.20 -2.64
CA LYS A 373 -9.57 3.17 -3.07
C LYS A 373 -8.91 4.55 -2.95
N LEU A 374 -9.61 5.61 -3.36
CA LEU A 374 -9.13 7.00 -3.20
C LEU A 374 -8.98 7.39 -1.72
N ALA A 375 -9.93 7.01 -0.86
CA ALA A 375 -9.84 7.29 0.57
C ALA A 375 -8.69 6.53 1.24
N LEU A 376 -8.49 5.25 0.91
CA LEU A 376 -7.34 4.46 1.37
C LEU A 376 -6.01 5.10 0.96
N ALA A 377 -5.91 5.57 -0.29
CA ALA A 377 -4.72 6.26 -0.77
C ALA A 377 -4.42 7.56 0.00
N GLU A 378 -5.44 8.30 0.46
CA GLU A 378 -5.23 9.49 1.30
C GLU A 378 -4.75 9.12 2.71
N PHE A 379 -5.31 8.07 3.32
CA PHE A 379 -4.89 7.62 4.66
C PHE A 379 -3.56 6.87 4.69
N ARG A 380 -2.97 6.56 3.53
CA ARG A 380 -1.61 6.05 3.41
C ARG A 380 -0.54 7.14 3.49
N LYS A 381 -0.90 8.36 3.10
CA LYS A 381 0.04 9.48 2.95
C LYS A 381 0.24 10.24 4.25
N GLU A 382 1.45 10.76 4.41
CA GLU A 382 1.73 11.75 5.44
C GLU A 382 0.90 13.03 5.23
N PRO A 383 0.46 13.68 6.32
CA PRO A 383 0.57 13.28 7.72
C PRO A 383 -0.64 12.49 8.23
N LEU A 384 -1.59 12.09 7.37
CA LEU A 384 -2.80 11.40 7.82
C LEU A 384 -2.55 9.95 8.23
N ARG A 385 -1.47 9.35 7.69
CA ARG A 385 -1.02 7.99 7.97
C ARG A 385 -0.88 7.70 9.45
N ASP A 386 -0.24 8.58 10.20
CA ASP A 386 0.16 8.39 11.58
C ASP A 386 -0.11 9.65 12.45
N LEU A 387 -1.17 10.38 12.12
CA LEU A 387 -1.50 11.66 12.75
C LEU A 387 -1.71 11.54 14.27
N GLU A 388 -0.69 11.92 15.03
CA GLU A 388 -0.76 11.93 16.50
C GLU A 388 -1.54 13.13 17.05
N ARG A 389 -1.43 14.30 16.41
CA ARG A 389 -2.02 15.56 16.89
C ARG A 389 -2.38 16.48 15.73
N GLY A 390 -3.64 16.84 15.60
CA GLY A 390 -4.09 17.78 14.58
C GLY A 390 -5.59 17.84 14.44
N ILE A 391 -6.06 18.75 13.59
CA ILE A 391 -7.44 18.79 13.14
C ILE A 391 -7.48 18.33 11.69
N VAL A 392 -8.37 17.39 11.38
CA VAL A 392 -8.67 16.99 9.99
C VAL A 392 -10.08 17.46 9.66
N ILE A 393 -10.22 18.19 8.55
CA ILE A 393 -11.51 18.60 8.01
C ILE A 393 -11.71 17.88 6.70
N ASN A 394 -12.69 16.97 6.70
CA ASN A 394 -13.10 16.27 5.50
C ASN A 394 -14.20 17.07 4.79
N ILE A 395 -13.85 17.71 3.67
CA ILE A 395 -14.74 18.61 2.91
C ILE A 395 -16.06 17.91 2.52
N PRO A 396 -16.06 16.79 1.78
CA PRO A 396 -17.31 16.14 1.33
C PRO A 396 -18.16 15.59 2.48
N GLN A 397 -17.55 15.18 3.59
CA GLN A 397 -18.27 14.68 4.77
C GLN A 397 -18.84 15.81 5.64
N PHE A 398 -18.39 17.06 5.42
CA PHE A 398 -18.77 18.22 6.24
C PHE A 398 -18.49 18.00 7.74
N MET A 399 -17.35 17.37 8.05
CA MET A 399 -16.93 17.03 9.40
C MET A 399 -15.50 17.52 9.69
N LEU A 400 -15.29 17.88 10.95
CA LEU A 400 -14.00 18.20 11.54
C LEU A 400 -13.75 17.22 12.67
N GLU A 401 -12.57 16.59 12.67
CA GLU A 401 -12.12 15.65 13.69
C GLU A 401 -10.86 16.19 14.37
N VAL A 402 -10.82 16.07 15.70
CA VAL A 402 -9.68 16.48 16.53
C VAL A 402 -8.90 15.23 16.95
N TYR A 403 -7.65 15.15 16.52
CA TYR A 403 -6.70 14.09 16.83
C TYR A 403 -5.80 14.46 18.01
N PHE A 404 -5.64 13.52 18.94
CA PHE A 404 -4.66 13.59 20.02
C PHE A 404 -4.24 12.18 20.44
N LYS A 405 -2.93 11.92 20.53
CA LYS A 405 -2.34 10.59 20.80
C LYS A 405 -2.84 9.52 19.83
N GLY A 406 -2.92 9.86 18.55
CA GLY A 406 -3.36 8.97 17.47
C GLY A 406 -4.87 8.68 17.44
N GLN A 407 -5.66 9.27 18.35
CA GLN A 407 -7.10 9.00 18.47
C GLN A 407 -7.94 10.24 18.18
N ILE A 408 -9.16 10.02 17.66
CA ILE A 408 -10.17 11.07 17.52
C ILE A 408 -10.84 11.30 18.88
N ILE A 409 -10.55 12.44 19.51
CA ILE A 409 -11.11 12.80 20.81
C ILE A 409 -12.39 13.64 20.70
N GLU A 410 -12.61 14.29 19.55
CA GLU A 410 -13.77 15.16 19.33
C GLU A 410 -14.12 15.29 17.85
N ARG A 411 -15.42 15.43 17.56
CA ARG A 411 -15.94 15.70 16.22
C ARG A 411 -16.88 16.91 16.21
N HIS A 412 -16.85 17.68 15.13
CA HIS A 412 -17.76 18.81 14.90
C HIS A 412 -18.29 18.78 13.47
N LYS A 413 -19.58 19.06 13.28
CA LYS A 413 -20.09 19.38 11.95
C LYS A 413 -19.51 20.72 11.49
N VAL A 414 -19.22 20.80 10.20
CA VAL A 414 -18.77 22.03 9.57
C VAL A 414 -19.67 22.45 8.41
N ILE A 415 -19.64 23.75 8.09
CA ILE A 415 -20.16 24.32 6.85
C ILE A 415 -18.96 24.78 6.03
N VAL A 416 -18.88 24.32 4.80
CA VAL A 416 -17.77 24.60 3.87
C VAL A 416 -18.26 25.48 2.72
N GLY A 417 -17.30 25.86 1.87
CA GLY A 417 -17.51 26.64 0.67
C GLY A 417 -18.51 26.03 -0.32
N LYS A 418 -19.29 26.89 -0.99
CA LYS A 418 -20.20 26.46 -2.06
C LYS A 418 -19.44 25.71 -3.15
N ALA A 419 -19.96 24.54 -3.52
CA ALA A 419 -19.38 23.70 -4.57
C ALA A 419 -19.63 24.25 -5.98
N ASN A 420 -20.72 24.99 -6.17
CA ASN A 420 -21.14 25.61 -7.43
C ASN A 420 -20.65 27.06 -7.55
N GLY A 421 -20.63 27.58 -8.78
CA GLY A 421 -20.31 28.97 -9.08
C GLY A 421 -19.08 29.15 -9.97
N LYS A 422 -18.66 30.41 -10.13
CA LYS A 422 -17.53 30.79 -10.99
C LYS A 422 -16.23 30.11 -10.52
N LYS A 423 -15.41 29.69 -11.48
CA LYS A 423 -14.06 29.15 -11.25
C LYS A 423 -13.01 30.22 -11.58
N LYS A 424 -11.87 30.18 -10.90
CA LYS A 424 -10.71 31.05 -11.15
C LYS A 424 -9.46 30.18 -11.28
N LYS A 425 -8.58 30.53 -12.21
CA LYS A 425 -7.26 29.92 -12.34
C LYS A 425 -6.37 30.39 -11.19
N LEU A 426 -5.83 29.45 -10.43
CA LEU A 426 -4.84 29.68 -9.38
C LEU A 426 -3.65 28.76 -9.61
N GLY A 427 -2.55 29.33 -10.13
CA GLY A 427 -1.46 28.54 -10.72
C GLY A 427 -1.97 27.74 -11.91
N ASN A 428 -1.71 26.42 -11.91
CA ASN A 428 -2.14 25.51 -12.99
C ASN A 428 -3.52 24.88 -12.76
N ARG A 429 -4.27 25.28 -11.72
CA ARG A 429 -5.55 24.65 -11.35
C ARG A 429 -6.71 25.63 -11.47
N LEU A 430 -7.88 25.15 -11.93
CA LEU A 430 -9.14 25.87 -11.84
C LEU A 430 -9.79 25.55 -10.49
N VAL A 431 -9.99 26.57 -9.65
CA VAL A 431 -10.59 26.44 -8.32
C VAL A 431 -11.89 27.23 -8.29
N GLY A 432 -12.97 26.66 -7.76
CA GLY A 432 -14.20 27.42 -7.53
C GLY A 432 -13.94 28.57 -6.57
N ILE A 433 -14.39 29.79 -6.91
CA ILE A 433 -14.05 31.00 -6.13
C ILE A 433 -14.57 30.88 -4.67
N ASN A 434 -15.64 30.11 -4.46
CA ASN A 434 -16.21 29.85 -3.13
C ASN A 434 -15.82 28.50 -2.54
N GLN A 435 -15.16 27.62 -3.29
CA GLN A 435 -14.85 26.29 -2.81
C GLN A 435 -13.82 26.38 -1.69
N THR A 436 -14.03 25.62 -0.62
CA THR A 436 -12.99 25.47 0.40
C THR A 436 -11.83 24.70 -0.22
N PRO A 437 -10.62 25.27 -0.28
CA PRO A 437 -9.48 24.60 -0.87
C PRO A 437 -8.91 23.57 0.11
N GLU A 438 -8.37 22.49 -0.44
CA GLU A 438 -7.48 21.60 0.31
C GLU A 438 -6.22 22.38 0.69
N LEU A 439 -5.82 22.26 1.96
CA LEU A 439 -4.67 22.97 2.50
C LEU A 439 -4.13 22.28 3.74
N GLU A 440 -2.94 22.71 4.12
CA GLU A 440 -2.24 22.30 5.33
C GLU A 440 -1.67 23.55 6.01
N SER A 441 -1.85 23.65 7.32
CA SER A 441 -1.36 24.78 8.12
C SER A 441 -1.31 24.42 9.61
N LYS A 442 -1.12 25.44 10.46
CA LYS A 442 -1.19 25.32 11.92
C LYS A 442 -2.01 26.49 12.47
N ILE A 443 -3.00 26.19 13.31
CA ILE A 443 -3.75 27.18 14.10
C ILE A 443 -2.78 27.80 15.09
N THR A 444 -2.61 29.12 15.00
CA THR A 444 -1.67 29.88 15.83
C THR A 444 -2.37 30.70 16.89
N ARG A 445 -3.64 31.06 16.66
CA ARG A 445 -4.38 31.99 17.50
C ARG A 445 -5.87 31.72 17.48
N ILE A 446 -6.49 31.87 18.65
CA ILE A 446 -7.94 31.87 18.85
C ILE A 446 -8.36 33.29 19.19
N VAL A 447 -9.37 33.80 18.49
CA VAL A 447 -9.90 35.15 18.66
C VAL A 447 -11.32 35.04 19.21
N PHE A 448 -11.53 35.51 20.44
CA PHE A 448 -12.84 35.63 21.06
C PHE A 448 -13.44 36.99 20.71
N LYS A 449 -14.75 37.02 20.44
CA LYS A 449 -15.49 38.21 20.00
C LYS A 449 -14.79 38.89 18.81
N PRO A 450 -14.56 38.19 17.69
CA PRO A 450 -13.82 38.73 16.55
C PRO A 450 -14.54 39.92 15.89
N ARG A 451 -13.77 40.84 15.30
CA ARG A 451 -14.27 41.74 14.25
C ARG A 451 -14.28 40.99 12.92
N TRP A 452 -15.31 41.21 12.11
CA TRP A 452 -15.37 40.64 10.77
C TRP A 452 -15.06 41.71 9.73
N TYR A 453 -13.86 41.68 9.15
CA TYR A 453 -13.50 42.57 8.04
C TYR A 453 -14.06 42.00 6.74
N VAL A 454 -14.86 42.82 6.04
CA VAL A 454 -15.54 42.45 4.81
C VAL A 454 -14.60 42.72 3.62
N ASN A 455 -14.45 41.75 2.73
CA ASN A 455 -13.70 41.95 1.50
C ASN A 455 -14.58 42.63 0.42
N LYS A 456 -13.95 43.20 -0.61
CA LYS A 456 -14.66 43.91 -1.70
C LYS A 456 -15.80 43.10 -2.31
N ARG A 457 -15.64 41.78 -2.42
CA ARG A 457 -16.64 40.92 -3.03
C ARG A 457 -17.88 40.80 -2.16
N ILE A 458 -17.70 40.49 -0.88
CA ILE A 458 -18.81 40.38 0.07
C ILE A 458 -19.47 41.74 0.27
N LEU A 459 -18.71 42.84 0.21
CA LEU A 459 -19.29 44.19 0.27
C LEU A 459 -20.30 44.43 -0.85
N LYS A 460 -20.02 43.99 -2.08
CA LYS A 460 -20.99 44.03 -3.20
C LYS A 460 -22.24 43.19 -2.97
N GLU A 461 -22.09 42.04 -2.30
CA GLU A 461 -23.24 41.19 -1.93
C GLU A 461 -24.11 41.90 -0.88
N LEU A 462 -23.48 42.54 0.13
CA LEU A 462 -24.18 43.33 1.14
C LEU A 462 -24.84 44.59 0.55
N GLU A 463 -24.24 45.23 -0.46
CA GLU A 463 -24.85 46.35 -1.18
C GLU A 463 -26.19 45.95 -1.79
N ALA A 464 -26.26 44.78 -2.41
CA ALA A 464 -27.51 44.23 -2.94
C ALA A 464 -28.51 43.89 -1.83
N GLU A 465 -28.06 43.33 -0.71
CA GLU A 465 -28.94 43.03 0.45
C GLU A 465 -29.45 44.29 1.16
N SER A 466 -28.69 45.39 1.13
CA SER A 466 -29.04 46.67 1.74
C SER A 466 -30.01 47.51 0.89
N GLN A 467 -30.36 47.06 -0.31
CA GLN A 467 -31.25 47.81 -1.21
C GLN A 467 -32.60 48.08 -0.54
N GLY A 468 -32.97 49.35 -0.47
CA GLY A 468 -34.22 49.79 0.14
C GLY A 468 -34.15 49.99 1.66
N ASP A 469 -32.98 49.88 2.29
CA ASP A 469 -32.82 50.02 3.75
C ASP A 469 -31.59 50.87 4.12
N PRO A 470 -31.78 52.20 4.30
CA PRO A 470 -30.70 53.13 4.64
C PRO A 470 -29.95 52.79 5.94
N ASP A 471 -30.64 52.14 6.89
CA ASP A 471 -30.10 51.83 8.22
C ASP A 471 -29.54 50.40 8.32
N TYR A 472 -29.56 49.63 7.22
CA TYR A 472 -29.11 48.23 7.19
C TYR A 472 -27.75 48.07 7.86
N TYR A 473 -26.75 48.86 7.44
CA TYR A 473 -25.38 48.71 7.92
C TYR A 473 -25.25 49.00 9.42
N VAL A 474 -25.93 50.05 9.90
CA VAL A 474 -25.92 50.44 11.33
C VAL A 474 -26.60 49.36 12.16
N ARG A 475 -27.77 48.89 11.73
CA ARG A 475 -28.57 47.87 12.42
C ARG A 475 -27.90 46.49 12.45
N GLN A 476 -27.11 46.17 11.43
CA GLN A 476 -26.25 44.99 11.36
C GLN A 476 -24.88 45.18 12.06
N GLY A 477 -24.60 46.38 12.57
CA GLY A 477 -23.41 46.68 13.36
C GLY A 477 -22.12 46.82 12.54
N PHE A 478 -22.23 47.23 11.27
CA PHE A 478 -21.08 47.57 10.44
C PHE A 478 -20.49 48.94 10.80
N VAL A 479 -19.17 49.06 10.62
CA VAL A 479 -18.39 50.27 10.81
C VAL A 479 -17.57 50.50 9.56
N PHE A 480 -17.68 51.70 8.99
CA PHE A 480 -16.89 52.15 7.86
C PHE A 480 -15.68 52.93 8.38
N LEU A 481 -14.50 52.49 7.96
CA LEU A 481 -13.24 53.19 8.19
C LEU A 481 -12.72 53.76 6.88
N PRO A 482 -11.96 54.86 6.93
CA PRO A 482 -11.33 55.40 5.73
C PRO A 482 -10.42 54.36 5.05
N PRO A 483 -10.26 54.48 3.72
CA PRO A 483 -9.37 53.61 2.96
C PRO A 483 -7.92 53.76 3.45
N ARG A 484 -7.12 52.71 3.26
CA ARG A 484 -5.68 52.76 3.61
C ARG A 484 -4.86 53.67 2.69
N LYS A 485 -5.32 53.88 1.47
CA LYS A 485 -4.69 54.74 0.46
C LYS A 485 -5.75 55.72 -0.07
N PRO A 486 -5.38 56.96 -0.42
CA PRO A 486 -6.29 57.90 -1.09
C PRO A 486 -6.94 57.25 -2.33
N GLY A 487 -8.24 57.48 -2.53
CA GLY A 487 -9.01 56.86 -3.62
C GLY A 487 -9.30 55.36 -3.49
N GLY A 488 -8.86 54.71 -2.41
CA GLY A 488 -9.15 53.30 -2.14
C GLY A 488 -10.59 53.06 -1.65
N LEU A 489 -11.01 51.80 -1.64
CA LEU A 489 -12.31 51.42 -1.06
C LEU A 489 -12.30 51.57 0.47
N PRO A 490 -13.44 51.99 1.08
CA PRO A 490 -13.57 52.05 2.53
C PRO A 490 -13.33 50.66 3.12
N ARG A 491 -12.74 50.65 4.32
CA ARG A 491 -12.55 49.41 5.06
C ARG A 491 -13.77 49.20 5.94
N VAL A 492 -14.52 48.15 5.66
CA VAL A 492 -15.75 47.83 6.39
C VAL A 492 -15.50 46.65 7.32
N TYR A 493 -15.92 46.78 8.59
CA TYR A 493 -15.96 45.64 9.50
C TYR A 493 -17.25 45.59 10.31
N GLN A 494 -17.72 44.38 10.61
CA GLN A 494 -18.82 44.16 11.54
C GLN A 494 -18.29 44.08 12.98
N LYS A 495 -18.92 44.81 13.91
CA LYS A 495 -18.58 44.80 15.34
C LYS A 495 -18.75 43.40 15.94
N PRO A 496 -18.01 43.05 17.00
CA PRO A 496 -18.27 41.83 17.75
C PRO A 496 -19.69 41.86 18.35
N GLY A 497 -20.38 40.73 18.30
CA GLY A 497 -21.76 40.63 18.77
C GLY A 497 -22.44 39.35 18.29
N GLU A 498 -23.69 39.14 18.70
CA GLU A 498 -24.47 37.96 18.34
C GLU A 498 -24.76 37.89 16.84
N LYS A 499 -24.97 39.04 16.19
CA LYS A 499 -25.20 39.13 14.74
C LYS A 499 -23.91 39.05 13.91
N ASN A 500 -22.74 38.97 14.55
CA ASN A 500 -21.47 38.95 13.83
C ASN A 500 -21.36 37.68 12.97
N ALA A 501 -21.06 37.80 11.67
CA ALA A 501 -21.01 36.64 10.78
C ALA A 501 -19.94 35.60 11.15
N LEU A 502 -18.88 36.00 11.87
CA LEU A 502 -17.85 35.10 12.42
C LEU A 502 -18.23 34.51 13.80
N GLY A 503 -19.40 34.85 14.33
CA GLY A 503 -19.89 34.42 15.63
C GLY A 503 -18.98 34.87 16.79
N LEU A 504 -18.87 34.03 17.81
CA LEU A 504 -18.15 34.36 19.05
C LEU A 504 -16.67 33.98 19.02
N VAL A 505 -16.26 33.09 18.12
CA VAL A 505 -14.90 32.52 18.09
C VAL A 505 -14.40 32.38 16.67
N LYS A 506 -13.15 32.79 16.42
CA LYS A 506 -12.42 32.59 15.16
C LYS A 506 -11.08 31.93 15.45
N PHE A 507 -10.66 30.99 14.61
CA PHE A 507 -9.33 30.38 14.67
C PHE A 507 -8.52 30.82 13.47
N GLU A 508 -7.32 31.31 13.72
CA GLU A 508 -6.44 31.87 12.72
C GLU A 508 -5.25 30.95 12.47
N PHE A 509 -5.04 30.61 11.21
CA PHE A 509 -3.93 29.82 10.71
C PHE A 509 -3.40 30.44 9.41
N PRO A 510 -2.07 30.58 9.23
CA PRO A 510 -1.50 31.17 8.02
C PRO A 510 -1.87 30.36 6.77
N ASN A 511 -2.43 31.00 5.75
CA ASN A 511 -2.68 30.36 4.46
C ASN A 511 -2.86 31.40 3.36
N ARG A 512 -2.54 31.03 2.11
CA ARG A 512 -2.64 31.92 0.94
C ARG A 512 -4.08 32.20 0.49
N TYR A 513 -5.06 31.49 1.04
CA TYR A 513 -6.46 31.54 0.62
C TYR A 513 -7.33 32.47 1.49
N GLN A 514 -6.76 33.02 2.57
CA GLN A 514 -7.49 33.79 3.58
C GLN A 514 -8.69 33.04 4.19
N VAL A 515 -8.56 31.71 4.29
CA VAL A 515 -9.56 30.83 4.92
C VAL A 515 -9.32 30.81 6.43
N TYR A 516 -10.40 30.78 7.20
CA TYR A 516 -10.36 30.61 8.66
C TYR A 516 -11.38 29.58 9.11
N LEU A 517 -11.20 29.03 10.30
CA LEU A 517 -12.28 28.38 11.04
C LEU A 517 -12.98 29.42 11.89
N HIS A 518 -14.30 29.38 11.97
CA HIS A 518 -15.02 30.32 12.82
C HIS A 518 -16.39 29.80 13.25
N ASP A 519 -16.96 30.50 14.23
CA ASP A 519 -18.32 30.33 14.69
C ASP A 519 -19.33 30.99 13.73
N THR A 520 -20.63 30.84 13.94
CA THR A 520 -21.64 31.53 13.13
C THR A 520 -22.96 31.70 13.89
N PRO A 521 -23.70 32.80 13.66
CA PRO A 521 -25.06 32.95 14.18
C PRO A 521 -26.06 32.00 13.51
N THR A 522 -25.77 31.54 12.30
CA THR A 522 -26.66 30.68 11.50
C THR A 522 -26.58 29.19 11.90
N LYS A 523 -26.78 28.91 13.19
CA LYS A 523 -26.65 27.55 13.76
C LYS A 523 -27.58 26.52 13.14
N HIS A 524 -28.77 26.93 12.71
CA HIS A 524 -29.76 26.04 12.08
C HIS A 524 -29.24 25.36 10.81
N LEU A 525 -28.23 25.91 10.12
CA LEU A 525 -27.65 25.32 8.91
C LEU A 525 -26.87 24.02 9.20
N PHE A 526 -26.43 23.77 10.44
CA PHE A 526 -25.78 22.51 10.82
C PHE A 526 -26.76 21.32 10.91
N SER A 527 -28.08 21.58 10.85
CA SER A 527 -29.09 20.53 10.72
C SER A 527 -29.23 20.00 9.29
N LYS A 528 -28.68 20.72 8.30
CA LYS A 528 -28.72 20.31 6.89
C LYS A 528 -27.72 19.21 6.60
N SER A 529 -28.11 18.29 5.72
CA SER A 529 -27.28 17.23 5.12
C SER A 529 -26.12 17.82 4.35
N LYS A 530 -26.44 18.59 3.30
CA LYS A 530 -25.48 19.33 2.47
C LYS A 530 -25.17 20.67 3.13
N ARG A 531 -23.90 20.88 3.52
CA ARG A 531 -23.44 22.07 4.26
C ARG A 531 -22.44 22.92 3.47
N ALA A 532 -22.60 23.01 2.16
CA ALA A 532 -21.79 23.83 1.27
C ALA A 532 -22.41 25.24 1.07
N PHE A 533 -22.49 26.05 2.13
CA PHE A 533 -23.17 27.37 2.10
C PHE A 533 -22.22 28.57 2.20
N SER A 534 -20.93 28.35 2.45
CA SER A 534 -19.96 29.40 2.72
C SER A 534 -19.34 29.98 1.44
N HIS A 535 -18.63 31.10 1.60
CA HIS A 535 -17.82 31.75 0.57
C HIS A 535 -16.33 31.37 0.70
N GLY A 536 -16.05 30.13 1.15
CA GLY A 536 -14.71 29.54 1.24
C GLY A 536 -14.23 29.25 2.68
N CYS A 537 -14.61 30.08 3.66
CA CYS A 537 -14.30 29.86 5.08
C CYS A 537 -15.08 28.69 5.67
N ILE A 538 -14.60 28.12 6.77
CA ILE A 538 -15.16 26.91 7.37
C ILE A 538 -15.85 27.28 8.69
N ARG A 539 -17.16 27.10 8.78
CA ARG A 539 -17.93 27.36 10.02
C ARG A 539 -18.02 26.10 10.85
N VAL A 540 -17.88 26.20 12.16
CA VAL A 540 -17.86 25.05 13.10
C VAL A 540 -19.08 25.09 14.02
N GLU A 541 -19.84 23.99 14.10
CA GLU A 541 -21.12 23.92 14.86
C GLU A 541 -20.95 24.35 16.32
N ASN A 542 -19.94 23.80 16.98
CA ASN A 542 -19.62 24.07 18.38
C ASN A 542 -18.22 24.70 18.52
N ALA A 543 -17.98 25.81 17.80
CA ALA A 543 -16.70 26.51 17.78
C ALA A 543 -16.16 26.86 19.18
N LEU A 544 -17.03 27.24 20.13
CA LEU A 544 -16.59 27.53 21.50
C LEU A 544 -16.06 26.28 22.23
N LYS A 545 -16.68 25.12 21.99
CA LYS A 545 -16.21 23.84 22.54
C LYS A 545 -14.86 23.47 21.95
N LEU A 546 -14.70 23.61 20.63
CA LEU A 546 -13.41 23.42 19.97
C LEU A 546 -12.31 24.33 20.56
N ALA A 547 -12.62 25.61 20.82
CA ALA A 547 -11.67 26.51 21.46
C ALA A 547 -11.27 26.08 22.88
N LYS A 548 -12.23 25.60 23.69
CA LYS A 548 -11.93 25.03 25.01
C LYS A 548 -11.01 23.81 24.89
N THR A 549 -11.30 22.90 23.96
CA THR A 549 -10.49 21.70 23.70
C THR A 549 -9.07 22.07 23.29
N LEU A 550 -8.89 22.99 22.34
CA LEU A 550 -7.56 23.42 21.90
C LEU A 550 -6.76 24.11 23.00
N LEU A 551 -7.39 24.97 23.81
CA LEU A 551 -6.72 25.63 24.93
C LEU A 551 -6.34 24.64 26.04
N LYS A 552 -7.16 23.62 26.28
CA LYS A 552 -6.85 22.53 27.21
C LYS A 552 -5.64 21.73 26.74
N LEU A 553 -5.62 21.29 25.47
CA LEU A 553 -4.48 20.55 24.90
C LEU A 553 -3.20 21.39 24.83
N ASP A 554 -3.32 22.72 24.78
CA ASP A 554 -2.21 23.67 24.79
C ASP A 554 -1.72 24.01 26.22
N ASN A 555 -2.35 23.46 27.27
CA ASN A 555 -2.13 23.84 28.68
C ASN A 555 -2.14 25.37 28.85
N ASN A 556 -3.15 26.02 28.26
CA ASN A 556 -3.23 27.46 28.16
C ASN A 556 -4.17 28.06 29.20
N ASN A 557 -3.65 28.94 30.07
CA ASN A 557 -4.39 29.57 31.17
C ASN A 557 -5.60 30.39 30.69
N ALA A 558 -5.61 30.78 29.41
CA ALA A 558 -6.75 31.45 28.79
C ALA A 558 -8.05 30.62 28.88
N LEU A 559 -7.96 29.29 29.05
CA LEU A 559 -9.10 28.41 29.27
C LEU A 559 -10.00 28.90 30.43
N ASN A 560 -9.40 29.35 31.53
CA ASN A 560 -10.11 29.80 32.73
C ASN A 560 -10.72 31.22 32.57
N SER A 561 -10.33 31.94 31.51
CA SER A 561 -10.73 33.33 31.27
C SER A 561 -11.73 33.47 30.11
N ILE A 562 -12.18 32.38 29.51
CA ILE A 562 -13.06 32.41 28.33
C ILE A 562 -14.33 33.22 28.58
N GLU A 563 -15.00 33.02 29.72
CA GLU A 563 -16.23 33.76 30.03
C GLU A 563 -15.98 35.26 30.15
N LYS A 564 -14.86 35.65 30.77
CA LYS A 564 -14.42 37.05 30.82
C LYS A 564 -14.19 37.61 29.42
N TYR A 565 -13.59 36.83 28.52
CA TYR A 565 -13.36 37.25 27.13
C TYR A 565 -14.67 37.43 26.35
N LEU A 566 -15.65 36.55 26.57
CA LEU A 566 -16.96 36.63 25.93
C LEU A 566 -17.82 37.80 26.43
N LYS A 567 -17.57 38.31 27.64
CA LYS A 567 -18.25 39.51 28.18
C LYS A 567 -17.65 40.83 27.70
N ARG A 568 -16.45 40.83 27.08
CA ARG A 568 -15.80 42.06 26.60
C ARG A 568 -16.48 42.62 25.35
N LYS A 569 -16.46 43.95 25.23
CA LYS A 569 -16.90 44.68 24.01
C LYS A 569 -15.93 44.51 22.84
N ASN A 570 -14.63 44.38 23.13
CA ASN A 570 -13.57 44.31 22.13
C ASN A 570 -13.01 42.87 21.97
N PRO A 571 -12.47 42.54 20.78
CA PRO A 571 -11.88 41.22 20.54
C PRO A 571 -10.75 40.91 21.52
N THR A 572 -10.66 39.64 21.93
CA THR A 572 -9.50 39.13 22.69
C THR A 572 -8.76 38.10 21.86
N TYR A 573 -7.45 38.30 21.76
CA TYR A 573 -6.55 37.49 20.94
C TYR A 573 -5.73 36.56 21.85
N VAL A 574 -5.92 35.26 21.71
CA VAL A 574 -5.22 34.25 22.51
C VAL A 574 -4.30 33.45 21.60
N LYS A 575 -2.99 33.66 21.74
CA LYS A 575 -1.98 32.87 21.03
C LYS A 575 -1.87 31.48 21.65
N LEU A 576 -1.80 30.45 20.80
CA LEU A 576 -1.48 29.09 21.25
C LEU A 576 0.03 29.00 21.48
N LYS A 577 0.44 28.37 22.59
CA LYS A 577 1.85 28.11 22.91
C LYS A 577 2.45 27.17 21.88
N ASN A 578 1.70 26.11 21.55
CA ASN A 578 2.04 25.10 20.55
C ASN A 578 1.01 25.14 19.42
N PRO A 579 1.32 25.75 18.27
CA PRO A 579 0.41 25.78 17.13
C PRO A 579 -0.18 24.41 16.80
N PHE A 580 -1.49 24.37 16.52
CA PHE A 580 -2.23 23.12 16.34
C PHE A 580 -2.36 22.78 14.85
N PRO A 581 -1.81 21.65 14.35
CA PRO A 581 -1.90 21.30 12.94
C PRO A 581 -3.35 21.24 12.43
N ILE A 582 -3.56 21.68 11.20
CA ILE A 582 -4.86 21.64 10.52
C ILE A 582 -4.67 21.17 9.08
N TYR A 583 -5.46 20.15 8.72
CA TYR A 583 -5.46 19.52 7.40
C TYR A 583 -6.87 19.59 6.84
N VAL A 584 -7.04 20.30 5.73
CA VAL A 584 -8.29 20.33 4.98
C VAL A 584 -8.09 19.43 3.77
N ARG A 585 -8.92 18.38 3.67
CA ARG A 585 -8.76 17.30 2.69
C ARG A 585 -10.11 16.96 2.04
N TYR A 586 -10.05 16.41 0.84
CA TYR A 586 -11.20 15.84 0.16
C TYR A 586 -11.12 14.31 0.19
N ILE A 587 -11.80 13.67 1.15
CA ILE A 587 -11.78 12.21 1.32
C ILE A 587 -13.17 11.66 0.97
N PRO A 588 -13.35 11.03 -0.20
CA PRO A 588 -14.66 10.81 -0.82
C PRO A 588 -15.45 9.64 -0.23
N ALA A 589 -14.84 8.82 0.62
CA ALA A 589 -15.50 7.70 1.29
C ALA A 589 -15.02 7.56 2.73
N SER A 590 -15.90 7.07 3.60
CA SER A 590 -15.56 6.63 4.95
C SER A 590 -16.34 5.36 5.30
N THR A 591 -16.25 4.91 6.54
CA THR A 591 -17.10 3.82 7.05
C THR A 591 -17.97 4.28 8.19
N ASP A 592 -19.20 3.80 8.25
CA ASP A 592 -20.04 3.96 9.43
C ASP A 592 -19.64 3.02 10.58
N SER A 593 -20.35 3.11 11.70
CA SER A 593 -20.09 2.29 12.90
C SER A 593 -20.31 0.78 12.69
N LYS A 594 -20.95 0.37 11.59
CA LYS A 594 -21.18 -1.04 11.23
C LYS A 594 -20.18 -1.50 10.15
N GLY A 595 -19.24 -0.66 9.73
CA GLY A 595 -18.24 -0.97 8.70
C GLY A 595 -18.78 -0.88 7.26
N ARG A 596 -19.94 -0.23 7.04
CA ARG A 596 -20.46 0.00 5.69
C ARG A 596 -19.83 1.25 5.10
N VAL A 597 -19.61 1.23 3.78
CA VAL A 597 -19.09 2.38 3.03
C VAL A 597 -20.15 3.48 2.97
N VAL A 598 -19.71 4.70 3.25
CA VAL A 598 -20.53 5.93 3.22
C VAL A 598 -19.85 7.09 2.55
#